data_AF-A0A2E7JZR5-F1
#
_entry.id   AF-A0A2E7JZR5-F1
#
_cell.length_a   1.000
_cell.length_b   1.000
_cell.length_c   1.000
_cell.angle_alpha   90.00
_cell.angle_beta   90.00
_cell.angle_gamma   90.00
#
_symmetry.space_group_name_H-M   'P 1'
#
loop_
_entity.id
_entity.type
_entity.pdbx_description
1 polymer ?
#
loop_
_entity_poly.entity_id
_entity_poly.type
_entity_poly.pdbx_seq_one_letter_code
_entity_poly.pdbx_strand_id
1 'polypeptide(L)'
;MTDQNDLPSQQAQGDAYNPDTVSRVIMLVYGVMENGGPFWCYVAVKPSQYDAFKKAESEGSLDLYNFEPYGEIIVSAEGETPPSEVTQKVAEMYNADPSTFFQPIDPKAVIDQKISELKAREGE
;
A
#
# COMPACT_ATOMS: atom_id res chain seq x y z
N MET A 1 -7.34 -33.20 40.14
CA MET A 1 -7.20 -33.63 38.73
C MET A 1 -8.47 -33.22 38.02
N THR A 2 -8.45 -32.03 37.43
CA THR A 2 -9.38 -31.69 36.35
C THR A 2 -8.64 -30.68 35.49
N ASP A 3 -8.05 -31.18 34.41
CA ASP A 3 -7.44 -30.41 33.34
C ASP A 3 -8.47 -29.45 32.75
N GLN A 4 -8.26 -28.14 32.93
CA GLN A 4 -8.85 -27.15 32.05
C GLN A 4 -8.03 -27.15 30.77
N ASN A 5 -8.62 -27.71 29.72
CA ASN A 5 -8.19 -27.51 28.34
C ASN A 5 -8.18 -26.00 28.03
N ASP A 6 -7.00 -25.39 28.04
CA ASP A 6 -6.73 -24.17 27.29
C ASP A 6 -6.86 -24.50 25.80
N LEU A 7 -7.94 -24.03 25.18
CA LEU A 7 -8.08 -24.00 23.73
C LEU A 7 -7.17 -22.87 23.20
N PRO A 8 -6.15 -23.15 22.37
CA PRO A 8 -5.46 -22.07 21.68
C PRO A 8 -6.34 -21.53 20.55
N SER A 9 -6.24 -20.22 20.35
CA SER A 9 -6.38 -19.51 19.06
C SER A 9 -7.77 -19.42 18.41
N GLN A 10 -8.61 -18.50 18.88
CA GLN A 10 -9.51 -17.73 17.98
C GLN A 10 -8.96 -16.35 17.62
N GLN A 11 -7.94 -15.85 18.33
CA GLN A 11 -7.34 -14.52 18.09
C GLN A 11 -6.34 -14.50 16.92
N ALA A 12 -5.79 -15.64 16.50
CA ALA A 12 -4.80 -15.69 15.41
C ALA A 12 -5.39 -15.60 14.00
N GLN A 13 -6.71 -15.81 13.83
CA GLN A 13 -7.37 -15.77 12.51
C GLN A 13 -7.79 -14.36 12.08
N GLY A 14 -7.81 -13.38 12.99
CA GLY A 14 -8.18 -12.00 12.68
C GLY A 14 -7.13 -11.23 11.86
N ASP A 15 -5.85 -11.60 12.01
CA ASP A 15 -4.73 -10.87 11.39
C ASP A 15 -4.30 -11.43 10.01
N ALA A 16 -4.60 -12.71 9.73
CA ALA A 16 -4.18 -13.38 8.49
C ALA A 16 -4.84 -12.80 7.23
N TYR A 17 -6.05 -12.23 7.38
CA TYR A 17 -6.81 -11.64 6.28
C TYR A 17 -7.01 -10.13 6.43
N ASN A 18 -6.26 -9.48 7.31
CA ASN A 18 -6.28 -8.03 7.41
C ASN A 18 -5.77 -7.44 6.07
N PRO A 19 -6.56 -6.61 5.36
CA PRO A 19 -6.11 -5.99 4.10
C PRO A 19 -4.76 -5.28 4.22
N ASP A 20 -4.50 -4.65 5.36
CA ASP A 20 -3.26 -3.93 5.68
C ASP A 20 -2.09 -4.87 6.03
N THR A 21 -2.28 -6.18 6.11
CA THR A 21 -1.18 -7.16 6.21
C THR A 21 -0.99 -7.90 4.89
N VAL A 22 -2.07 -8.11 4.14
CA VAL A 22 -2.10 -8.89 2.89
C VAL A 22 -1.68 -8.08 1.65
N SER A 23 -1.88 -6.77 1.64
CA SER A 23 -1.63 -5.94 0.46
C SER A 23 -1.25 -4.49 0.76
N ARG A 24 -0.65 -3.83 -0.24
CA ARG A 24 -0.37 -2.39 -0.28
C ARG A 24 -0.85 -1.82 -1.61
N VAL A 25 -1.31 -0.57 -1.60
CA VAL A 25 -1.63 0.16 -2.82
C VAL A 25 -0.43 1.03 -3.20
N ILE A 26 0.24 0.68 -4.28
CA ILE A 26 1.41 1.42 -4.78
C ILE A 26 0.92 2.60 -5.61
N MET A 27 1.36 3.80 -5.25
CA MET A 27 0.99 5.03 -5.94
C MET A 27 2.21 5.91 -6.21
N LEU A 28 2.15 6.64 -7.32
CA LEU A 28 3.09 7.72 -7.62
C LEU A 28 2.47 9.05 -7.19
N VAL A 29 3.18 9.79 -6.36
CA VAL A 29 2.78 11.11 -5.84
C VAL A 29 3.76 12.16 -6.34
N TYR A 30 3.21 13.30 -6.76
CA TYR A 30 3.96 14.50 -7.09
C TYR A 30 3.90 15.50 -5.93
N GLY A 31 5.03 16.12 -5.62
CA GLY A 31 5.15 17.17 -4.61
C GLY A 31 6.11 18.27 -5.04
N VAL A 32 6.19 19.32 -4.22
CA VAL A 32 7.11 20.43 -4.38
C VAL A 32 7.92 20.57 -3.11
N MET A 33 9.25 20.58 -3.24
CA MET A 33 10.16 20.78 -2.11
C MET A 33 10.11 22.24 -1.61
N GLU A 34 10.66 22.50 -0.43
CA GLU A 34 10.73 23.86 0.14
C GLU A 34 11.49 24.86 -0.75
N ASN A 35 12.47 24.37 -1.53
CA ASN A 35 13.20 25.18 -2.50
C ASN A 35 12.42 25.43 -3.81
N GLY A 36 11.19 24.93 -3.93
CA GLY A 36 10.33 25.04 -5.11
C GLY A 36 10.58 23.98 -6.19
N GLY A 37 11.50 23.04 -5.97
CA GLY A 37 11.83 21.99 -6.94
C GLY A 37 10.78 20.87 -7.01
N PRO A 38 10.50 20.31 -8.20
CA PRO A 38 9.57 19.21 -8.37
C PRO A 38 10.14 17.91 -7.78
N PHE A 39 9.26 17.14 -7.16
CA PHE A 39 9.63 15.93 -6.45
C PHE A 39 8.61 14.82 -6.67
N TRP A 40 9.10 13.59 -6.85
CA TRP A 40 8.28 12.42 -7.09
C TRP A 40 8.54 11.36 -6.03
N CYS A 41 7.46 10.76 -5.52
CA CYS A 41 7.50 9.68 -4.53
C CYS A 41 6.68 8.48 -4.98
N TYR A 42 7.26 7.29 -4.91
CA TYR A 42 6.45 6.07 -4.83
C TYR A 42 6.12 5.81 -3.37
N VAL A 43 4.82 5.62 -3.11
CA VAL A 43 4.28 5.35 -1.78
C VAL A 43 3.50 4.05 -1.78
N ALA A 44 3.59 3.31 -0.68
CA ALA A 44 2.76 2.15 -0.40
C ALA A 44 1.72 2.54 0.65
N VAL A 45 0.47 2.71 0.21
CA VAL A 45 -0.66 3.10 1.05
C VAL A 45 -1.32 1.85 1.64
N LYS A 46 -1.65 1.91 2.93
CA LYS A 46 -2.46 0.90 3.61
C LYS A 46 -3.87 0.89 3.00
N PRO A 47 -4.43 -0.25 2.61
CA PRO A 47 -5.80 -0.33 2.08
C PRO A 47 -6.84 0.37 2.95
N SER A 48 -6.76 0.25 4.28
CA SER A 48 -7.68 0.92 5.22
C SER A 48 -7.58 2.45 5.19
N GLN A 49 -6.46 2.99 4.73
CA GLN A 49 -6.17 4.44 4.70
C GLN A 49 -6.32 5.04 3.30
N TYR A 50 -6.63 4.23 2.29
CA TYR A 50 -6.68 4.67 0.89
C TYR A 50 -7.63 5.86 0.68
N ASP A 51 -8.84 5.82 1.23
CA ASP A 51 -9.81 6.92 1.06
C ASP A 51 -9.34 8.22 1.74
N ALA A 52 -8.76 8.10 2.93
CA ALA A 52 -8.23 9.24 3.68
C ALA A 52 -7.04 9.87 2.94
N PHE A 53 -6.16 9.03 2.40
CA PHE A 53 -5.05 9.43 1.55
C PHE A 53 -5.54 10.15 0.28
N LYS A 54 -6.51 9.58 -0.46
CA LYS A 54 -7.06 10.20 -1.68
C LYS A 54 -7.74 11.53 -1.40
N LYS A 55 -8.41 11.66 -0.25
CA LYS A 55 -8.98 12.93 0.21
C LYS A 55 -7.87 13.96 0.43
N ALA A 56 -6.84 13.63 1.21
CA ALA A 56 -5.72 14.52 1.48
C ALA A 56 -4.95 14.94 0.22
N GLU A 57 -4.74 14.00 -0.70
CA GLU A 57 -4.15 14.28 -2.02
C GLU A 57 -4.99 15.26 -2.82
N SER A 58 -6.31 15.05 -2.90
CA SER A 58 -7.22 15.95 -3.64
C SER A 58 -7.35 17.34 -3.03
N GLU A 59 -7.18 17.45 -1.71
CA GLU A 59 -7.22 18.71 -0.96
C GLU A 59 -5.85 19.42 -0.96
N GLY A 60 -4.80 18.80 -1.48
CA GLY A 60 -3.43 19.33 -1.44
C GLY A 60 -2.87 19.41 -0.02
N SER A 61 -3.40 18.63 0.92
CA SER A 61 -3.04 18.61 2.35
C SER A 61 -2.14 17.42 2.71
N LEU A 62 -1.63 16.71 1.70
CA LEU A 62 -0.75 15.57 1.89
C LEU A 62 0.61 16.04 2.45
N ASP A 63 0.96 15.55 3.64
CA ASP A 63 2.27 15.76 4.25
C ASP A 63 3.14 14.51 4.06
N LEU A 64 4.15 14.63 3.19
CA LEU A 64 5.09 13.54 2.91
C LEU A 64 6.13 13.35 4.03
N TYR A 65 6.35 14.34 4.91
CA TYR A 65 7.22 14.16 6.07
C TYR A 65 6.54 13.29 7.14
N ASN A 66 5.22 13.37 7.25
CA ASN A 66 4.41 12.63 8.22
C ASN A 66 3.50 11.60 7.51
N PHE A 67 4.07 10.80 6.61
CA PHE A 67 3.31 9.85 5.78
C PHE A 67 2.92 8.53 6.49
N GLU A 68 3.57 8.20 7.61
CA GLU A 68 3.35 6.96 8.39
C GLU A 68 1.88 6.59 8.67
N PRO A 69 0.97 7.56 8.94
CA PRO A 69 -0.45 7.25 9.13
C PRO A 69 -1.07 6.58 7.91
N TYR A 70 -0.72 7.03 6.69
CA TYR A 70 -1.22 6.47 5.44
C TYR A 70 -0.48 5.20 5.01
N GLY A 71 0.82 5.11 5.31
CA GLY A 71 1.65 3.99 4.86
C GLY A 71 3.13 4.32 4.90
N GLU A 72 3.86 3.95 3.85
CA GLU A 72 5.31 4.11 3.75
C GLU A 72 5.71 4.78 2.44
N ILE A 73 6.78 5.60 2.49
CA ILE A 73 7.45 6.09 1.29
C ILE A 73 8.48 5.04 0.89
N ILE A 74 8.35 4.50 -0.31
CA ILE A 74 9.22 3.45 -0.83
C ILE A 74 10.52 4.07 -1.31
N VAL A 75 10.38 5.11 -2.14
CA VAL A 75 11.50 5.79 -2.78
C VAL A 75 11.03 7.15 -3.30
N SER A 76 11.95 8.10 -3.29
CA SER A 76 11.71 9.43 -3.80
C SER A 76 12.89 9.94 -4.62
N ALA A 77 12.59 10.85 -5.54
CA ALA A 77 13.59 11.47 -6.40
C ALA A 77 13.12 12.83 -6.90
N GLU A 78 14.08 13.74 -7.05
CA GLU A 78 13.86 15.04 -7.69
C GLU A 78 13.77 14.89 -9.21
N GLY A 79 12.97 15.74 -9.86
CA GLY A 79 12.91 15.79 -11.32
C GLY A 79 11.60 16.33 -11.87
N GLU A 80 11.62 16.88 -13.08
CA GLU A 80 10.42 17.40 -13.74
C GLU A 80 9.47 16.30 -14.23
N THR A 81 9.99 15.08 -14.43
CA THR A 81 9.21 13.93 -14.89
C THR A 81 9.41 12.74 -13.95
N PRO A 82 8.41 11.83 -13.85
CA PRO A 82 8.55 10.62 -13.06
C PRO A 82 9.84 9.87 -13.46
N PRO A 83 10.75 9.62 -12.52
CA PRO A 83 12.02 9.01 -12.86
C PRO A 83 11.81 7.54 -13.23
N SER A 84 11.99 7.23 -14.51
CA SER A 84 11.78 5.88 -15.07
C SER A 84 12.61 4.80 -14.37
N GLU A 85 13.82 5.12 -13.93
CA GLU A 85 14.68 4.22 -13.13
C GLU A 85 14.06 3.87 -11.78
N VAL A 86 13.33 4.81 -11.18
CA VAL A 86 12.66 4.61 -9.89
C VAL A 86 11.45 3.71 -10.08
N THR A 87 10.66 3.92 -11.13
CA THR A 87 9.55 3.03 -11.51
C THR A 87 10.03 1.59 -11.71
N GLN A 88 11.15 1.39 -12.40
CA GLN A 88 11.72 0.05 -12.61
C GLN A 88 12.15 -0.62 -11.30
N LYS A 89 12.85 0.11 -10.41
CA LYS A 89 13.26 -0.42 -9.10
C LYS A 89 12.07 -0.82 -8.22
N VAL A 90 10.99 -0.04 -8.24
CA VAL A 90 9.76 -0.37 -7.49
C VAL A 90 9.08 -1.60 -8.08
N ALA A 91 9.01 -1.71 -9.40
CA ALA A 91 8.52 -2.92 -10.08
C ALA A 91 9.30 -4.17 -9.68
N GLU A 92 10.64 -4.08 -9.66
CA GLU A 92 11.50 -5.18 -9.21
C GLU A 92 11.27 -5.55 -7.74
N MET A 93 11.18 -4.54 -6.84
CA MET A 93 10.97 -4.75 -5.41
C MET A 93 9.66 -5.49 -5.11
N TYR A 94 8.59 -5.18 -5.84
CA TYR A 94 7.27 -5.77 -5.64
C TYR A 94 6.95 -6.90 -6.62
N ASN A 95 7.93 -7.34 -7.44
CA ASN A 95 7.75 -8.32 -8.51
C ASN A 95 6.50 -8.02 -9.38
N ALA A 96 6.35 -6.75 -9.75
CA ALA A 96 5.24 -6.21 -10.51
C ALA A 96 5.69 -5.74 -11.90
N ASP A 97 4.78 -5.67 -12.86
CA ASP A 97 5.07 -5.08 -14.17
C ASP A 97 4.95 -3.54 -14.09
N PRO A 98 6.00 -2.77 -14.46
CA PRO A 98 5.98 -1.30 -14.43
C PRO A 98 4.78 -0.67 -15.14
N SER A 99 4.28 -1.29 -16.21
CA SER A 99 3.17 -0.79 -17.02
C SER A 99 1.83 -0.82 -16.28
N THR A 100 1.74 -1.63 -15.21
CA THR A 100 0.53 -1.77 -14.38
C THR A 100 0.35 -0.62 -13.40
N PHE A 101 1.42 0.12 -13.07
CA PHE A 101 1.37 1.23 -12.11
C PHE A 101 0.58 2.44 -12.58
N PHE A 102 0.31 2.56 -13.88
CA PHE A 102 -0.41 3.69 -14.47
C PHE A 102 -1.79 3.32 -15.01
N GLN A 103 -2.29 2.12 -14.70
CA GLN A 103 -3.61 1.68 -15.13
C GLN A 103 -4.68 2.14 -14.13
N PRO A 104 -5.90 2.48 -14.60
CA PRO A 104 -7.03 2.67 -13.72
C PRO A 104 -7.38 1.32 -13.06
N ILE A 105 -7.21 1.24 -11.74
CA ILE A 105 -7.60 0.08 -10.93
C ILE A 105 -8.55 0.53 -9.83
N ASP A 106 -9.42 -0.38 -9.37
CA ASP A 106 -10.08 -0.27 -8.07
C ASP A 106 -9.27 -1.11 -7.06
N PRO A 107 -8.42 -0.48 -6.22
CA PRO A 107 -7.55 -1.22 -5.33
C PRO A 107 -8.34 -2.08 -4.33
N LYS A 108 -9.53 -1.64 -3.91
CA LYS A 108 -10.35 -2.37 -2.94
C LYS A 108 -10.84 -3.68 -3.53
N ALA A 109 -11.40 -3.63 -4.74
CA ALA A 109 -11.88 -4.83 -5.43
C ALA A 109 -10.78 -5.87 -5.66
N VAL A 110 -9.57 -5.43 -6.05
CA VAL A 110 -8.41 -6.31 -6.26
C VAL A 110 -7.97 -6.97 -4.95
N ILE A 111 -7.97 -6.22 -3.84
CA ILE A 111 -7.59 -6.73 -2.53
C ILE A 111 -8.62 -7.73 -2.00
N ASP A 112 -9.92 -7.42 -2.14
CA ASP A 112 -11.00 -8.32 -1.74
C ASP A 112 -10.95 -9.65 -2.50
N GLN A 113 -10.63 -9.61 -3.81
CA GLN A 113 -10.39 -10.80 -4.61
C GLN A 113 -9.21 -11.62 -4.04
N LYS A 114 -8.07 -10.97 -3.76
CA LYS A 114 -6.87 -11.62 -3.22
C LYS A 114 -7.15 -12.30 -1.87
N ILE A 115 -7.88 -11.64 -0.98
CA ILE A 115 -8.28 -12.21 0.32
C ILE A 115 -9.20 -13.42 0.11
N SER A 116 -10.15 -13.34 -0.83
CA SER A 116 -11.05 -14.45 -1.15
C SER A 116 -10.29 -15.68 -1.67
N GLU A 117 -9.29 -15.46 -2.53
CA GLU A 117 -8.44 -16.53 -3.06
C GLU A 117 -7.57 -17.18 -1.97
N LEU A 118 -7.02 -16.39 -1.03
CA LEU A 118 -6.26 -16.92 0.11
C LEU A 118 -7.12 -17.80 1.01
N LYS A 119 -8.33 -17.34 1.34
CA LYS A 119 -9.30 -18.12 2.12
C LYS A 119 -9.67 -19.44 1.44
N ALA A 120 -9.83 -19.44 0.12
CA ALA A 120 -10.15 -20.65 -0.64
C ALA A 120 -9.01 -21.69 -0.59
N ARG A 121 -7.76 -21.26 -0.62
CA ARG A 121 -6.58 -22.16 -0.57
C ARG A 121 -6.29 -22.75 0.81
N GLU A 122 -6.70 -22.07 1.88
CA GLU A 122 -6.50 -22.55 3.26
C GLU A 122 -7.67 -23.39 3.80
N GLY A 123 -8.81 -23.40 3.08
CA GLY A 123 -9.97 -24.22 3.38
C GLY A 123 -10.00 -25.59 2.69
N GLU A 124 -8.98 -25.92 1.90
CA GLU A 124 -8.74 -27.23 1.27
C GLU A 124 -7.75 -28.07 2.10
#